data_AF-A0A9W9N0A3-F1
#
_entry.id   AF-A0A9W9N0A3-F1
#
_cell.length_a   1.000
_cell.length_b   1.000
_cell.length_c   1.000
_cell.angle_alpha   90.00
_cell.angle_beta   90.00
_cell.angle_gamma   90.00
#
_symmetry.space_group_name_H-M   'P 1'
#
loop_
_entity.id
_entity.type
_entity.pdbx_description
1 polymer ?
#
loop_
_entity_poly.entity_id
_entity_poly.type
_entity_poly.pdbx_seq_one_letter_code
_entity_poly.pdbx_strand_id
1 'polypeptide(L)'
;MATITDPTNATRPTPNIPVSKAILHIGSSTFITAPPQKVWAALTDISTWPTWNTFVPRVTIRSQPTPDPSPSTSAPDPTPTPAPASTSAPQSADTSPTLSPILQKGTKFTLHVRMNSTSTKPQPSTDVHVLISECSAPNAETGEGGRIVWIADAEAPGAFSPSLLQAERVHEFTAVEGGTVVRNWEAQVGWLAYMVQWMYGTKLQGCFEMWIADLKGFVQGSTAASS
;
A
#
# COMPACT_ATOMS: atom_id res chain seq x y z
N MET A 1 8.64 -21.10 16.38
CA MET A 1 7.89 -19.94 15.85
C MET A 1 8.36 -18.70 16.58
N ALA A 2 8.70 -17.62 15.88
CA ALA A 2 9.10 -16.37 16.52
C ALA A 2 7.92 -15.79 17.32
N THR A 3 8.13 -15.52 18.60
CA THR A 3 7.13 -14.85 19.44
C THR A 3 7.02 -13.38 19.03
N ILE A 4 5.83 -12.94 18.62
CA ILE A 4 5.57 -11.54 18.27
C ILE A 4 5.20 -10.78 19.53
N THR A 5 6.11 -9.93 19.99
CA THR A 5 5.81 -8.96 21.05
C THR A 5 4.89 -7.85 20.52
N ASP A 6 3.89 -7.47 21.31
CA ASP A 6 2.86 -6.48 20.96
C ASP A 6 2.17 -6.77 19.61
N PRO A 7 1.38 -7.87 19.52
CA PRO A 7 0.80 -8.29 18.25
C PRO A 7 -0.25 -7.30 17.72
N THR A 8 -0.88 -6.51 18.60
CA THR A 8 -1.85 -5.46 18.23
C THR A 8 -1.18 -4.14 17.86
N ASN A 9 0.13 -4.00 18.11
CA ASN A 9 0.92 -2.79 17.86
C ASN A 9 0.44 -1.55 18.64
N ALA A 10 -0.34 -1.74 19.71
CA ALA A 10 -1.03 -0.65 20.42
C ALA A 10 -0.08 0.41 21.01
N THR A 11 1.20 0.07 21.17
CA THR A 11 2.22 0.97 21.73
C THR A 11 3.10 1.64 20.66
N ARG A 12 2.80 1.45 19.37
CA ARG A 12 3.64 1.94 18.28
C ARG A 12 3.11 3.25 17.69
N PRO A 13 3.95 4.29 17.57
CA PRO A 13 3.56 5.53 16.92
C PRO A 13 3.55 5.37 15.39
N THR A 14 2.91 6.31 14.72
CA THR A 14 3.14 6.55 13.28
C THR A 14 4.04 7.78 13.12
N PRO A 15 4.54 8.09 11.91
CA PRO A 15 5.50 9.19 11.73
C PRO A 15 5.04 10.53 12.31
N ASN A 16 3.75 10.88 12.16
CA ASN A 16 3.24 12.17 12.63
C ASN A 16 2.14 12.07 13.70
N ILE A 17 1.70 10.85 14.08
CA ILE A 17 0.72 10.65 15.17
C ILE A 17 1.38 9.86 16.31
N PRO A 18 1.78 10.54 17.39
CA PRO A 18 2.23 9.89 18.62
C PRO A 18 1.10 9.03 19.22
N VAL A 19 1.46 7.91 19.86
CA VAL A 19 0.51 7.00 20.52
C VAL A 19 -0.42 7.74 21.48
N SER A 20 0.13 8.67 22.27
CA SER A 20 -0.64 9.47 23.24
C SER A 20 -1.67 10.42 22.64
N LYS A 21 -1.59 10.67 21.32
CA LYS A 21 -2.54 11.52 20.57
C LYS A 21 -3.50 10.71 19.70
N ALA A 22 -3.25 9.43 19.51
CA ALA A 22 -4.11 8.57 18.71
C ALA A 22 -5.45 8.38 19.42
N ILE A 23 -6.55 8.73 18.75
CA ILE A 23 -7.91 8.50 19.24
C ILE A 23 -8.32 7.06 18.91
N LEU A 24 -8.11 6.66 17.65
CA LEU A 24 -8.19 5.28 17.23
C LEU A 24 -6.79 4.75 16.98
N HIS A 25 -6.49 3.60 17.58
CA HIS A 25 -5.30 2.82 17.31
C HIS A 25 -5.73 1.38 17.06
N ILE A 26 -5.39 0.83 15.91
CA ILE A 26 -5.71 -0.52 15.50
C ILE A 26 -4.49 -1.15 14.83
N GLY A 27 -4.34 -2.45 14.98
CA GLY A 27 -3.22 -3.14 14.39
C GLY A 27 -3.30 -4.64 14.51
N SER A 28 -2.53 -5.28 13.64
CA SER A 28 -2.39 -6.73 13.58
C SER A 28 -0.97 -7.06 13.14
N SER A 29 -0.50 -8.22 13.58
CA SER A 29 0.82 -8.72 13.23
C SER A 29 0.74 -10.19 12.93
N THR A 30 1.59 -10.67 12.03
CA THR A 30 1.69 -12.10 11.74
C THR A 30 3.11 -12.50 11.38
N PHE A 31 3.39 -13.79 11.56
CA PHE A 31 4.58 -14.42 11.04
C PHE A 31 4.23 -15.11 9.72
N ILE A 32 5.02 -14.81 8.69
CA ILE A 32 4.95 -15.40 7.36
C ILE A 32 6.23 -16.17 7.09
N THR A 33 6.12 -17.48 6.85
CA THR A 33 7.17 -18.39 6.38
C THR A 33 7.60 -18.08 4.93
N ALA A 34 8.17 -16.90 4.71
CA ALA A 34 8.72 -16.44 3.44
C ALA A 34 9.77 -15.34 3.66
N PRO A 35 10.71 -15.14 2.72
CA PRO A 35 11.66 -14.02 2.79
C PRO A 35 10.96 -12.64 2.72
N PRO A 36 11.48 -11.61 3.38
CA PRO A 36 10.87 -10.28 3.41
C PRO A 36 10.63 -9.68 2.02
N GLN A 37 11.51 -9.93 1.06
CA GLN A 37 11.39 -9.44 -0.32
C GLN A 37 10.14 -10.00 -1.01
N LYS A 38 9.80 -11.27 -0.76
CA LYS A 38 8.59 -11.89 -1.32
C LYS A 38 7.33 -11.28 -0.72
N VAL A 39 7.32 -11.08 0.60
CA VAL A 39 6.19 -10.44 1.29
C VAL A 39 6.02 -8.98 0.84
N TRP A 40 7.13 -8.26 0.71
CA TRP A 40 7.18 -6.87 0.24
C TRP A 40 6.62 -6.74 -1.17
N ALA A 41 7.05 -7.58 -2.10
CA ALA A 41 6.54 -7.60 -3.47
C ALA A 41 5.02 -7.83 -3.51
N ALA A 42 4.52 -8.80 -2.72
CA ALA A 42 3.09 -9.06 -2.62
C ALA A 42 2.28 -7.88 -2.05
N LEU A 43 2.81 -7.17 -1.05
CA LEU A 43 2.12 -5.98 -0.52
C LEU A 43 2.18 -4.81 -1.51
N THR A 44 3.32 -4.54 -2.12
CA THR A 44 3.54 -3.31 -2.92
C THR A 44 3.05 -3.42 -4.36
N ASP A 45 2.90 -4.62 -4.91
CA ASP A 45 2.28 -4.84 -6.22
C ASP A 45 0.76 -4.98 -6.08
N ILE A 46 0.06 -3.86 -6.28
CA ILE A 46 -1.40 -3.83 -6.14
C ILE A 46 -2.13 -4.63 -7.21
N SER A 47 -1.46 -5.01 -8.31
CA SER A 47 -2.09 -5.81 -9.36
C SER A 47 -2.52 -7.19 -8.86
N THR A 48 -1.88 -7.67 -7.79
CA THR A 48 -2.17 -8.95 -7.15
C THR A 48 -3.31 -8.87 -6.13
N TRP A 49 -3.60 -7.68 -5.58
CA TRP A 49 -4.55 -7.54 -4.47
C TRP A 49 -5.94 -8.09 -4.74
N PRO A 50 -6.53 -7.96 -5.95
CA PRO A 50 -7.85 -8.54 -6.23
C PRO A 50 -7.93 -10.04 -6.01
N THR A 51 -6.81 -10.77 -6.07
CA THR A 51 -6.79 -12.23 -5.91
C THR A 51 -6.67 -12.69 -4.46
N TRP A 52 -6.30 -11.79 -3.54
CA TRP A 52 -6.05 -12.18 -2.15
C TRP A 52 -6.66 -11.24 -1.11
N ASN A 53 -6.73 -9.94 -1.33
CA ASN A 53 -7.14 -8.98 -0.31
C ASN A 53 -8.67 -8.82 -0.27
N THR A 54 -9.32 -9.52 0.64
CA THR A 54 -10.78 -9.51 0.78
C THR A 54 -11.31 -8.14 1.21
N PHE A 55 -10.54 -7.42 2.03
CA PHE A 55 -10.91 -6.11 2.55
C PHE A 55 -10.72 -4.99 1.51
N VAL A 56 -9.68 -5.07 0.69
CA VAL A 56 -9.37 -4.10 -0.36
C VAL A 56 -9.15 -4.80 -1.71
N PRO A 57 -10.23 -5.28 -2.34
CA PRO A 57 -10.14 -6.08 -3.56
C PRO A 57 -9.84 -5.25 -4.81
N ARG A 58 -9.80 -3.92 -4.71
CA ARG A 58 -9.49 -3.04 -5.84
C ARG A 58 -8.77 -1.79 -5.38
N VAL A 59 -7.77 -1.39 -6.15
CA VAL A 59 -7.00 -0.16 -5.97
C VAL A 59 -6.92 0.56 -7.30
N THR A 60 -7.07 1.89 -7.29
CA THR A 60 -6.90 2.73 -8.47
C THR A 60 -5.78 3.74 -8.23
N ILE A 61 -4.69 3.68 -9.00
CA ILE A 61 -3.63 4.69 -8.91
C ILE A 61 -4.08 5.96 -9.60
N ARG A 62 -3.97 7.09 -8.89
CA ARG A 62 -4.30 8.42 -9.40
C ARG A 62 -3.07 9.13 -9.97
N SER A 63 -1.91 8.98 -9.34
CA SER A 63 -0.64 9.50 -9.84
C SER A 63 0.55 8.81 -9.18
N GLN A 64 1.69 8.84 -9.87
CA GLN A 64 2.98 8.40 -9.36
C GLN A 64 4.06 9.39 -9.80
N PRO A 65 5.14 9.51 -9.02
CA PRO A 65 6.33 10.20 -9.49
C PRO A 65 6.85 9.56 -10.77
N THR A 66 7.28 10.38 -11.73
CA THR A 66 7.97 9.90 -12.91
C THR A 66 9.29 9.26 -12.47
N PRO A 67 9.65 8.07 -12.98
CA PRO A 67 10.99 7.54 -12.82
C PRO A 67 11.99 8.58 -13.33
N ASP A 68 12.98 8.94 -12.52
CA ASP A 68 14.02 9.89 -12.92
C ASP A 68 14.66 9.39 -14.23
N PRO A 69 14.67 10.17 -15.32
CA PRO A 69 15.33 9.75 -16.54
C PRO A 69 16.82 9.60 -16.25
N SER A 70 17.29 8.36 -16.09
CA SER A 70 18.71 8.05 -16.10
C SER A 70 19.34 8.67 -17.35
N PRO A 71 20.54 9.29 -17.25
CA PRO A 71 21.13 10.02 -18.36
C PRO A 71 21.37 9.05 -19.51
N SER A 72 20.60 9.20 -20.59
CA SER A 72 20.90 8.54 -21.84
C SER A 72 22.30 8.96 -22.26
N THR A 73 23.22 7.99 -22.24
CA THR A 73 24.54 8.08 -22.86
C THR A 73 24.38 8.68 -24.24
N SER A 74 24.74 9.95 -24.38
CA SER A 74 24.80 10.64 -25.67
C SER A 74 25.91 10.00 -26.48
N ALA A 75 25.56 9.04 -27.34
CA ALA A 75 26.42 8.68 -28.45
C ALA A 75 26.40 9.83 -29.46
N PRO A 76 27.55 10.27 -30.00
CA PRO A 76 27.57 11.32 -31.01
C PRO A 76 27.08 10.77 -32.35
N ASP A 77 26.18 11.54 -32.96
CA ASP A 77 25.59 11.36 -34.28
C ASP A 77 26.64 11.60 -35.40
N PRO A 78 26.69 10.81 -36.50
CA PRO A 78 27.37 11.23 -37.71
C PRO A 78 26.37 11.82 -38.72
N THR A 79 26.38 13.16 -38.83
CA THR A 79 26.33 14.08 -40.01
C THR A 79 25.59 13.62 -41.31
N PRO A 80 24.83 14.52 -41.98
CA PRO A 80 23.62 14.19 -42.75
C PRO A 80 23.83 14.05 -44.27
N THR A 81 22.86 13.44 -44.95
CA THR A 81 22.68 13.52 -46.43
C THR A 81 21.18 13.63 -46.76
N PRO A 82 20.74 14.46 -47.74
CA PRO A 82 19.37 14.99 -47.78
C PRO A 82 18.41 14.33 -48.80
N ALA A 83 17.12 14.29 -48.39
CA ALA A 83 15.85 14.39 -49.15
C ALA A 83 15.30 13.17 -49.94
N PRO A 84 13.97 13.09 -50.25
CA PRO A 84 12.88 14.04 -49.95
C PRO A 84 11.65 13.47 -49.21
N ALA A 85 10.94 14.41 -48.57
CA ALA A 85 9.54 14.48 -48.18
C ALA A 85 8.63 13.24 -48.34
N SER A 86 8.23 12.68 -47.19
CA SER A 86 6.88 12.15 -46.98
C SER A 86 6.25 12.92 -45.84
N THR A 87 5.28 13.77 -46.17
CA THR A 87 4.40 14.44 -45.22
C THR A 87 3.58 13.39 -44.48
N SER A 88 4.05 12.96 -43.33
CA SER A 88 3.24 12.24 -42.36
C SER A 88 2.75 13.24 -41.33
N ALA A 89 1.43 13.44 -41.32
CA ALA A 89 0.71 14.21 -40.32
C ALA A 89 1.15 13.82 -38.90
N PRO A 90 1.12 14.74 -37.92
CA PRO A 90 1.36 14.36 -36.53
C PRO A 90 0.20 13.46 -36.10
N GLN A 91 0.43 12.15 -36.06
CA GLN A 91 -0.36 11.27 -35.23
C GLN A 91 -0.04 11.65 -33.80
N SER A 92 -0.92 12.47 -33.22
CA SER A 92 -1.03 12.62 -31.78
C SER A 92 -1.30 11.24 -31.19
N ALA A 93 -0.24 10.52 -30.86
CA ALA A 93 -0.31 9.37 -30.00
C ALA A 93 -0.80 9.90 -28.64
N ASP A 94 -2.02 9.51 -28.29
CA ASP A 94 -2.64 9.75 -27.01
C ASP A 94 -1.83 8.99 -25.95
N THR A 95 -0.70 9.56 -25.56
CA THR A 95 0.29 8.95 -24.68
C THR A 95 -0.11 9.29 -23.26
N SER A 96 -1.28 8.82 -22.83
CA SER A 96 -1.57 8.76 -21.40
C SER A 96 -0.59 7.74 -20.81
N PRO A 97 0.39 8.14 -19.98
CA PRO A 97 1.36 7.20 -19.46
C PRO A 97 0.65 6.16 -18.60
N THR A 98 0.74 4.89 -18.98
CA THR A 98 0.25 3.77 -18.16
C THR A 98 1.01 3.77 -16.83
N LEU A 99 0.29 4.01 -15.73
CA LEU A 99 0.88 4.03 -14.39
C LEU A 99 1.31 2.61 -13.96
N SER A 100 2.42 2.52 -13.22
CA SER A 100 2.94 1.25 -12.70
C SER A 100 2.07 0.76 -11.54
N PRO A 101 1.74 -0.54 -11.44
CA PRO A 101 1.01 -1.07 -10.28
C PRO A 101 1.86 -1.12 -9.01
N ILE A 102 3.18 -0.90 -9.10
CA ILE A 102 4.09 -0.99 -7.96
C ILE A 102 4.05 0.30 -7.16
N LEU A 103 3.74 0.20 -5.87
CA LEU A 103 3.73 1.33 -4.96
C LEU A 103 5.14 1.83 -4.66
N GLN A 104 5.31 3.14 -4.80
CA GLN A 104 6.54 3.86 -4.46
C GLN A 104 6.22 5.13 -3.67
N LYS A 105 7.23 5.70 -2.99
CA LYS A 105 7.08 6.98 -2.30
C LYS A 105 6.48 8.02 -3.25
N GLY A 106 5.48 8.77 -2.80
CA GLY A 106 4.77 9.76 -3.62
C GLY A 106 3.59 9.20 -4.42
N THR A 107 3.36 7.88 -4.44
CA THR A 107 2.21 7.29 -5.14
C THR A 107 0.91 7.70 -4.45
N LYS A 108 -0.01 8.30 -5.21
CA LYS A 108 -1.38 8.65 -4.78
C LYS A 108 -2.37 7.68 -5.40
N PHE A 109 -3.23 7.06 -4.61
CA PHE A 109 -4.13 5.99 -5.05
C PHE A 109 -5.36 5.87 -4.16
N THR A 110 -6.42 5.29 -4.70
CA THR A 110 -7.71 5.08 -4.01
C THR A 110 -7.84 3.61 -3.65
N LEU A 111 -8.04 3.31 -2.37
CA LEU A 111 -8.45 2.00 -1.90
C LEU A 111 -9.98 1.91 -1.99
N HIS A 112 -10.49 0.88 -2.67
CA HIS A 112 -11.92 0.63 -2.74
C HIS A 112 -12.30 -0.43 -1.70
N VAL A 113 -12.59 0.04 -0.49
CA VAL A 113 -12.70 -0.79 0.70
C VAL A 113 -14.07 -1.46 0.78
N ARG A 114 -14.09 -2.75 1.14
CA ARG A 114 -15.32 -3.47 1.49
C ARG A 114 -15.43 -3.60 3.00
N MET A 115 -16.35 -2.84 3.58
CA MET A 115 -16.49 -2.81 5.02
C MET A 115 -17.11 -4.12 5.55
N ASN A 116 -18.06 -4.74 4.83
CA ASN A 116 -18.58 -6.06 5.19
C ASN A 116 -17.92 -7.16 4.33
N SER A 117 -16.66 -7.48 4.59
CA SER A 117 -15.89 -8.46 3.81
C SER A 117 -16.48 -9.88 3.80
N THR A 118 -17.27 -10.27 4.80
CA THR A 118 -17.94 -11.58 4.88
C THR A 118 -19.30 -11.64 4.17
N SER A 119 -19.80 -10.51 3.66
CA SER A 119 -21.10 -10.48 2.98
C SER A 119 -20.98 -10.92 1.53
N THR A 120 -21.84 -11.85 1.11
CA THR A 120 -21.98 -12.27 -0.29
C THR A 120 -22.88 -11.35 -1.12
N LYS A 121 -23.51 -10.34 -0.49
CA LYS A 121 -24.39 -9.39 -1.18
C LYS A 121 -23.58 -8.27 -1.84
N PRO A 122 -24.07 -7.70 -2.96
CA PRO A 122 -23.50 -6.47 -3.52
C PRO A 122 -23.48 -5.37 -2.46
N GLN A 123 -22.35 -4.72 -2.28
CA GLN A 123 -22.19 -3.58 -1.39
C GLN A 123 -21.36 -2.49 -2.10
N PRO A 124 -21.67 -1.21 -1.89
CA PRO A 124 -20.83 -0.13 -2.38
C PRO A 124 -19.44 -0.21 -1.73
N SER A 125 -18.39 0.08 -2.49
CA SER A 125 -17.07 0.29 -1.91
C SER A 125 -17.01 1.65 -1.23
N THR A 126 -16.35 1.73 -0.08
CA THR A 126 -15.93 3.00 0.49
C THR A 126 -14.58 3.38 -0.10
N ASP A 127 -14.53 4.51 -0.78
CA ASP A 127 -13.30 5.02 -1.36
C ASP A 127 -12.46 5.73 -0.29
N VAL A 128 -11.21 5.30 -0.13
CA VAL A 128 -10.24 5.92 0.77
C VAL A 128 -9.07 6.42 -0.05
N HIS A 129 -8.84 7.73 -0.04
CA HIS A 129 -7.75 8.36 -0.77
C HIS A 129 -6.46 8.37 0.06
N VAL A 130 -5.40 7.79 -0.49
CA VAL A 130 -4.16 7.54 0.23
C VAL A 130 -2.95 8.01 -0.59
N LEU A 131 -1.89 8.40 0.10
CA LEU A 131 -0.57 8.75 -0.40
C LEU A 131 0.50 7.91 0.31
N ILE A 132 1.50 7.41 -0.43
CA ILE A 132 2.69 6.78 0.18
C ILE A 132 3.68 7.88 0.61
N SER A 133 3.80 8.11 1.91
CA SER A 133 4.75 9.10 2.45
C SER A 133 6.17 8.55 2.61
N GLU A 134 6.28 7.25 2.88
CA GLU A 134 7.56 6.54 3.02
C GLU A 134 7.48 5.17 2.35
N CYS A 135 8.55 4.75 1.69
CA CYS A 135 8.65 3.44 1.04
C CYS A 135 10.12 3.01 1.00
N SER A 136 10.47 2.02 1.82
CA SER A 136 11.80 1.44 1.94
C SER A 136 11.69 -0.07 1.82
N ALA A 137 12.21 -0.64 0.73
CA ALA A 137 12.20 -2.08 0.53
C ALA A 137 13.17 -2.79 1.50
N PRO A 138 12.89 -4.03 1.92
CA PRO A 138 13.81 -4.80 2.74
C PRO A 138 15.08 -5.14 1.96
N ASN A 139 16.23 -4.96 2.58
CA ASN A 139 17.54 -5.25 1.99
C ASN A 139 18.12 -6.54 2.58
N ALA A 140 18.31 -7.55 1.73
CA ALA A 140 18.82 -8.85 2.15
C ALA A 140 20.32 -8.82 2.49
N GLU A 141 21.08 -7.90 1.91
CA GLU A 141 22.53 -7.78 2.10
C GLU A 141 22.86 -7.08 3.44
N THR A 142 22.13 -6.01 3.76
CA THR A 142 22.31 -5.25 5.00
C THR A 142 21.49 -5.82 6.17
N GLY A 143 20.52 -6.67 5.89
CA GLY A 143 19.55 -7.18 6.88
C GLY A 143 18.50 -6.15 7.29
N GLU A 144 18.45 -4.98 6.62
CA GLU A 144 17.47 -3.94 6.91
C GLU A 144 16.05 -4.39 6.54
N GLY A 145 15.11 -4.15 7.46
CA GLY A 145 13.71 -4.44 7.26
C GLY A 145 13.03 -3.51 6.24
N GLY A 146 11.88 -3.94 5.74
CA GLY A 146 11.04 -3.13 4.88
C GLY A 146 10.12 -2.22 5.69
N ARG A 147 9.81 -1.03 5.19
CA ARG A 147 8.85 -0.10 5.79
C ARG A 147 8.10 0.69 4.74
N ILE A 148 6.77 0.72 4.84
CA ILE A 148 5.91 1.54 3.97
C ILE A 148 4.86 2.24 4.81
N VAL A 149 4.70 3.56 4.58
CA VAL A 149 3.74 4.41 5.29
C VAL A 149 2.73 4.99 4.32
N TRP A 150 1.48 4.88 4.72
CA TRP A 150 0.29 5.24 3.98
C TRP A 150 -0.40 6.34 4.79
N ILE A 151 -0.64 7.51 4.19
CA ILE A 151 -1.35 8.60 4.86
C ILE A 151 -2.59 9.00 4.07
N ALA A 152 -3.60 9.53 4.75
CA ALA A 152 -4.75 10.13 4.08
C ALA A 152 -4.29 11.24 3.11
N ASP A 153 -4.72 11.16 1.84
CA ASP A 153 -4.42 12.19 0.84
C ASP A 153 -5.39 13.36 0.99
N ALA A 154 -4.99 14.36 1.80
CA ALA A 154 -5.78 15.56 2.07
C ALA A 154 -6.01 16.45 0.84
N GLU A 155 -5.27 16.23 -0.26
CA GLU A 155 -5.42 16.98 -1.50
C GLU A 155 -6.41 16.31 -2.47
N ALA A 156 -6.87 15.09 -2.18
CA ALA A 156 -7.81 14.39 -3.04
C ALA A 156 -9.22 15.03 -2.96
N PRO A 157 -9.97 15.11 -4.09
CA PRO A 157 -11.34 15.58 -4.07
C PRO A 157 -12.21 14.79 -3.08
N GLY A 158 -12.90 15.50 -2.18
CA GLY A 158 -13.76 14.88 -1.17
C GLY A 158 -13.01 14.33 0.06
N ALA A 159 -11.69 14.50 0.14
CA ALA A 159 -10.94 14.17 1.35
C ALA A 159 -11.33 15.06 2.54
N PHE A 160 -11.26 14.49 3.75
CA PHE A 160 -11.41 15.27 4.96
C PHE A 160 -10.17 16.12 5.21
N SER A 161 -10.35 17.30 5.80
CA SER A 161 -9.20 18.08 6.27
C SER A 161 -8.45 17.30 7.37
N PRO A 162 -7.12 17.45 7.49
CA PRO A 162 -6.35 16.75 8.54
C PRO A 162 -6.82 17.05 9.97
N SER A 163 -7.37 18.25 10.21
CA SER A 163 -7.95 18.62 11.51
C SER A 163 -9.21 17.81 11.84
N LEU A 164 -9.94 17.37 10.81
CA LEU A 164 -11.19 16.63 10.95
C LEU A 164 -10.95 15.13 11.03
N LEU A 165 -10.08 14.60 10.16
CA LEU A 165 -9.57 13.23 10.22
C LEU A 165 -8.18 13.16 9.60
N GLN A 166 -7.18 12.82 10.41
CA GLN A 166 -5.87 12.39 9.94
C GLN A 166 -5.71 10.91 10.27
N ALA A 167 -5.30 10.12 9.28
CA ALA A 167 -5.05 8.70 9.44
C ALA A 167 -3.69 8.35 8.81
N GLU A 168 -2.90 7.58 9.54
CA GLU A 168 -1.61 7.06 9.07
C GLU A 168 -1.53 5.57 9.36
N ARG A 169 -1.15 4.78 8.36
CA ARG A 169 -0.93 3.35 8.47
C ARG A 169 0.52 3.02 8.16
N VAL A 170 1.09 2.10 8.92
CA VAL A 170 2.46 1.63 8.75
C VAL A 170 2.44 0.13 8.55
N HIS A 171 3.20 -0.34 7.56
CA HIS A 171 3.63 -1.74 7.50
C HIS A 171 5.14 -1.82 7.70
N GLU A 172 5.55 -2.71 8.61
CA GLU A 172 6.95 -3.07 8.82
C GLU A 172 7.17 -4.55 8.57
N PHE A 173 8.31 -4.86 7.94
CA PHE A 173 8.74 -6.20 7.59
C PHE A 173 10.10 -6.46 8.21
N THR A 174 10.17 -7.37 9.17
CA THR A 174 11.42 -7.72 9.84
C THR A 174 11.78 -9.15 9.49
N ALA A 175 12.99 -9.34 8.95
CA ALA A 175 13.56 -10.68 8.78
C ALA A 175 13.77 -11.31 10.16
N VAL A 176 13.30 -12.54 10.33
CA VAL A 176 13.52 -13.36 11.53
C VAL A 176 13.88 -14.78 11.12
N GLU A 177 14.30 -15.60 12.07
CA GLU A 177 14.56 -17.01 11.79
C GLU A 177 13.33 -17.70 11.17
N GLY A 178 13.52 -18.30 10.00
CA GLY A 178 12.49 -19.05 9.28
C GLY A 178 11.46 -18.21 8.50
N GLY A 179 11.54 -16.87 8.49
CA GLY A 179 10.60 -16.06 7.72
C GLY A 179 10.60 -14.57 8.03
N THR A 180 9.43 -13.97 7.96
CA THR A 180 9.21 -12.52 8.12
C THR A 180 8.14 -12.27 9.17
N VAL A 181 8.42 -11.39 10.13
CA VAL A 181 7.37 -10.78 10.95
C VAL A 181 6.85 -9.55 10.22
N VAL A 182 5.55 -9.54 9.95
CA VAL A 182 4.84 -8.39 9.38
C VAL A 182 4.05 -7.73 10.50
N ARG A 183 4.24 -6.42 10.66
CA ARG A 183 3.44 -5.56 11.54
C ARG A 183 2.66 -4.59 10.69
N ASN A 184 1.38 -4.44 10.97
CA ASN A 184 0.48 -3.49 10.33
C ASN A 184 -0.31 -2.76 11.41
N TRP A 185 -0.25 -1.43 11.44
CA TRP A 185 -1.03 -0.64 12.37
C TRP A 185 -1.43 0.69 11.78
N GLU A 186 -2.52 1.25 12.29
CA GLU A 186 -3.04 2.54 11.92
C GLU A 186 -3.35 3.36 13.17
N ALA A 187 -2.94 4.63 13.14
CA ALA A 187 -3.33 5.63 14.10
C ALA A 187 -4.21 6.68 13.42
N GLN A 188 -5.29 7.08 14.07
CA GLN A 188 -6.14 8.17 13.63
C GLN A 188 -6.30 9.22 14.72
N VAL A 189 -6.35 10.49 14.29
CA VAL A 189 -6.61 11.66 15.13
C VAL A 189 -7.60 12.59 14.44
N GLY A 190 -8.24 13.46 15.21
CA GLY A 190 -9.27 14.38 14.72
C GLY A 190 -10.66 14.01 15.22
N TRP A 191 -11.60 14.95 15.07
CA TRP A 191 -12.95 14.80 15.58
C TRP A 191 -13.68 13.57 15.02
N LEU A 192 -13.52 13.29 13.72
CA LEU A 192 -14.15 12.11 13.12
C LEU A 192 -13.54 10.79 13.59
N ALA A 193 -12.30 10.78 14.12
CA ALA A 193 -11.71 9.56 14.64
C ALA A 193 -12.51 8.99 15.83
N TYR A 194 -13.09 9.86 16.67
CA TYR A 194 -14.00 9.43 17.75
C TYR A 194 -15.26 8.74 17.19
N MET A 195 -15.85 9.30 16.13
CA MET A 195 -17.02 8.71 15.48
C MET A 195 -16.68 7.37 14.81
N VAL A 196 -15.54 7.30 14.12
CA VAL A 196 -15.06 6.08 13.46
C VAL A 196 -14.80 4.99 14.50
N GLN A 197 -14.11 5.32 15.59
CA GLN A 197 -13.86 4.39 16.69
C GLN A 197 -15.18 3.83 17.25
N TRP A 198 -16.15 4.70 17.53
CA TRP A 198 -17.43 4.29 18.11
C TRP A 198 -18.27 3.42 17.14
N MET A 199 -18.38 3.79 15.86
CA MET A 199 -19.22 3.06 14.91
C MET A 199 -18.54 1.82 14.31
N TYR A 200 -17.22 1.87 14.13
CA TYR A 200 -16.51 0.94 13.26
C TYR A 200 -15.25 0.33 13.90
N GLY A 201 -14.85 0.70 15.11
CA GLY A 201 -13.60 0.26 15.73
C GLY A 201 -13.37 -1.25 15.67
N THR A 202 -14.30 -2.04 16.24
CA THR A 202 -14.23 -3.51 16.21
C THR A 202 -14.21 -4.09 14.80
N LYS A 203 -14.96 -3.46 13.89
CA LYS A 203 -15.06 -3.90 12.50
C LYS A 203 -13.77 -3.64 11.73
N LEU A 204 -13.18 -2.45 11.91
CA LEU A 204 -11.88 -2.10 11.34
C LEU A 204 -10.77 -3.01 11.87
N GLN A 205 -10.78 -3.32 13.17
CA GLN A 205 -9.85 -4.28 13.74
C GLN A 205 -9.93 -5.64 13.02
N GLY A 206 -11.13 -6.19 12.84
CA GLY A 206 -11.33 -7.43 12.08
C GLY A 206 -10.89 -7.34 10.62
N CYS A 207 -11.07 -6.19 9.97
CA CYS A 207 -10.58 -5.94 8.62
C CYS A 207 -9.03 -5.95 8.54
N PHE A 208 -8.35 -5.42 9.55
CA PHE A 208 -6.88 -5.41 9.62
C PHE A 208 -6.30 -6.80 9.90
N GLU A 209 -6.96 -7.59 10.74
CA GLU A 209 -6.61 -8.99 10.97
C GLU A 209 -6.78 -9.80 9.69
N MET A 210 -7.91 -9.61 8.99
CA MET A 210 -8.18 -10.26 7.71
C MET A 210 -7.15 -9.89 6.63
N TRP A 211 -6.79 -8.62 6.49
CA TRP A 211 -5.76 -8.19 5.53
C TRP A 211 -4.46 -8.98 5.71
N ILE A 212 -3.96 -9.06 6.94
CA ILE A 212 -2.68 -9.69 7.22
C ILE A 212 -2.78 -11.23 7.12
N ALA A 213 -3.93 -11.81 7.45
CA ALA A 213 -4.21 -13.22 7.22
C ALA A 213 -4.23 -13.57 5.71
N ASP A 214 -4.91 -12.76 4.90
CA ASP A 214 -5.00 -12.91 3.45
C ASP A 214 -3.64 -12.79 2.78
N LEU A 215 -2.83 -11.78 3.15
CA LEU A 215 -1.46 -11.60 2.68
C LEU A 215 -0.60 -12.83 2.98
N LYS A 216 -0.73 -13.37 4.21
CA LYS A 216 -0.03 -14.60 4.60
C LYS A 216 -0.43 -15.78 3.74
N GLY A 217 -1.74 -16.01 3.54
CA GLY A 217 -2.26 -17.09 2.71
C GLY A 217 -1.74 -17.00 1.28
N PHE A 218 -1.78 -15.81 0.69
CA PHE A 218 -1.25 -15.57 -0.66
C PHE A 218 0.25 -15.85 -0.78
N VAL A 219 1.07 -15.31 0.13
CA VAL A 219 2.53 -15.44 0.06
C VAL A 219 3.00 -16.88 0.30
N GLN A 220 2.34 -17.61 1.20
CA GLN A 220 2.67 -19.00 1.51
C GLN A 220 2.16 -19.96 0.43
N GLY A 221 1.29 -19.47 -0.46
CA GLY A 221 0.51 -20.30 -1.37
C GLY A 221 -0.55 -21.01 -0.54
N SER A 222 -1.80 -20.57 -0.63
CA SER A 222 -2.91 -21.34 -0.08
C SER A 222 -2.88 -22.71 -0.74
N THR A 223 -2.45 -23.73 0.02
CA THR A 223 -2.71 -25.14 -0.25
C THR A 223 -4.22 -25.37 -0.11
N ALA A 224 -5.02 -24.78 -1.00
CA ALA A 224 -6.39 -25.18 -1.21
C ALA A 224 -6.30 -26.47 -2.04
N ALA A 225 -6.41 -27.58 -1.31
CA ALA A 225 -6.45 -28.93 -1.82
C ALA A 225 -7.36 -29.04 -3.06
N SER A 226 -6.76 -29.36 -4.19
CA SER A 226 -7.36 -30.28 -5.14
C SER A 226 -7.38 -31.67 -4.46
N SER A 227 -8.49 -31.98 -3.80
CA SER A 227 -8.86 -33.33 -3.36
C SER A 227 -10.31 -33.57 -3.71
#